data_AF-A0A3P6CEP6-F1
#
_entry.id   AF-A0A3P6CEP6-F1
#
_cell.length_a   1.000
_cell.length_b   1.000
_cell.length_c   1.000
_cell.angle_alpha   90.00
_cell.angle_beta   90.00
_cell.angle_gamma   90.00
#
_symmetry.space_group_name_H-M   'P 1'
#
loop_
_entity.id
_entity.type
_entity.pdbx_description
1 polymer ?
#
loop_
_entity_poly.entity_id
_entity_poly.type
_entity_poly.pdbx_seq_one_letter_code
_entity_poly.pdbx_strand_id
1 'polypeptide(L)'
;MASSSETLDLVVTVVSAKHLKNVNWRNGDLKPYVVLYLDSDHRVSTRSDDSAKPVWNERITLPLTRSVHESVLNVEIFHSDAAKPLVGSVRFPLVRLVDSEGAMVPESISSLELLRPSGRPQGKIRLKLAIKERPIPPPQRPQSQPRDYYSAPQGNHYYSPSPPPPPPPAPITSPSPHRDYREFSPSPSRPLLIRSPITTIPDSITLLLRRVRCTIGPPITASHLLQSIFL
;
A
#
# COMPACT_ATOMS: atom_id res chain seq x y z
N MET A 1 -32.10 23.76 12.91
CA MET A 1 -31.24 22.76 13.57
C MET A 1 -30.00 22.63 12.71
N ALA A 2 -28.87 23.19 13.16
CA ALA A 2 -27.60 23.00 12.45
C ALA A 2 -27.14 21.57 12.73
N SER A 3 -27.24 20.70 11.74
CA SER A 3 -26.52 19.43 11.75
C SER A 3 -25.04 19.79 11.83
N SER A 4 -24.39 19.48 12.94
CA SER A 4 -22.93 19.48 13.02
C SER A 4 -22.45 18.48 11.98
N SER A 5 -21.97 18.97 10.84
CA SER A 5 -21.29 18.15 9.86
C SER A 5 -19.91 17.81 10.44
N GLU A 6 -19.89 16.82 11.33
CA GLU A 6 -18.65 16.27 11.85
C GLU A 6 -17.89 15.64 10.67
N THR A 7 -16.73 16.20 10.37
CA THR A 7 -15.84 15.62 9.38
C THR A 7 -15.24 14.36 9.98
N LEU A 8 -15.51 13.21 9.37
CA LEU A 8 -15.01 11.92 9.83
C LEU A 8 -13.79 11.49 9.01
N ASP A 9 -12.93 10.70 9.64
CA ASP A 9 -11.77 10.06 9.03
C ASP A 9 -11.83 8.54 9.25
N LEU A 10 -11.55 7.78 8.20
CA LEU A 10 -11.31 6.35 8.30
C LEU A 10 -9.83 6.11 8.57
N VAL A 11 -9.52 5.51 9.71
CA VAL A 11 -8.19 5.05 10.06
C VAL A 11 -8.05 3.57 9.69
N VAL A 12 -7.14 3.28 8.76
CA VAL A 12 -6.83 1.92 8.30
C VAL A 12 -5.41 1.57 8.73
N THR A 13 -5.24 0.47 9.46
CA THR A 13 -3.94 -0.16 9.67
C THR A 13 -3.83 -1.37 8.76
N VAL A 14 -2.97 -1.31 7.77
CA VAL A 14 -2.62 -2.44 6.90
C VAL A 14 -1.64 -3.33 7.66
N VAL A 15 -2.12 -4.45 8.19
CA VAL A 15 -1.31 -5.30 9.09
C VAL A 15 -0.42 -6.22 8.28
N SER A 16 -1.03 -7.15 7.54
CA SER A 16 -0.31 -8.20 6.81
C SER A 16 -1.19 -8.86 5.77
N ALA A 17 -0.59 -9.65 4.88
CA ALA A 17 -1.32 -10.54 3.99
C ALA A 17 -0.70 -11.94 3.96
N LYS A 18 -1.52 -12.92 3.57
CA LYS A 18 -1.10 -14.32 3.45
C LYS A 18 -1.73 -14.98 2.23
N HIS A 19 -1.05 -16.02 1.76
CA HIS A 19 -1.47 -16.82 0.61
C HIS A 19 -1.66 -15.99 -0.68
N LEU A 20 -0.87 -14.91 -0.84
CA LEU A 20 -0.88 -14.12 -2.05
C LEU A 20 -0.37 -14.95 -3.23
N LYS A 21 -1.05 -14.86 -4.37
CA LYS A 21 -0.55 -15.51 -5.60
C LYS A 21 0.58 -14.68 -6.20
N ASN A 22 1.68 -15.34 -6.52
CA ASN A 22 2.79 -14.70 -7.20
C ASN A 22 2.44 -14.46 -8.68
N VAL A 23 2.03 -13.23 -9.00
CA VAL A 23 1.80 -12.81 -10.39
C VAL A 23 3.10 -12.61 -11.16
N ASN A 24 4.23 -12.45 -10.45
CA ASN A 24 5.57 -12.24 -10.99
C ASN A 24 6.39 -13.55 -11.12
N TRP A 25 5.74 -14.72 -11.07
CA TRP A 25 6.40 -16.03 -10.94
C TRP A 25 7.47 -16.36 -12.00
N ARG A 26 7.46 -15.69 -13.16
CA ARG A 26 8.47 -15.87 -14.21
C ARG A 26 9.74 -15.03 -14.00
N ASN A 27 9.62 -13.91 -13.28
CA ASN A 27 10.67 -12.91 -13.14
C ASN A 27 11.19 -12.80 -11.70
N GLY A 28 10.57 -13.50 -10.74
CA GLY A 28 11.06 -13.65 -9.38
C GLY A 28 9.95 -13.62 -8.34
N ASP A 29 10.32 -13.16 -7.16
CA ASP A 29 9.42 -13.07 -6.03
C ASP A 29 8.41 -11.92 -6.19
N LEU A 30 7.28 -12.08 -5.49
CA LEU A 30 6.28 -11.03 -5.37
C LEU A 30 6.78 -9.97 -4.39
N LYS A 31 6.75 -8.71 -4.84
CA LYS A 31 6.98 -7.52 -4.01
C LYS A 31 5.68 -6.75 -3.83
N PRO A 32 4.80 -7.12 -2.90
CA PRO A 32 3.47 -6.54 -2.83
C PRO A 32 3.45 -5.19 -2.10
N TYR A 33 2.61 -4.28 -2.58
CA TYR A 33 2.19 -3.08 -1.85
C TYR A 33 0.66 -2.92 -1.97
N VAL A 34 0.07 -2.23 -1.00
CA VAL A 34 -1.38 -2.04 -0.92
C VAL A 34 -1.74 -0.63 -1.36
N VAL A 35 -2.79 -0.50 -2.14
CA VAL A 35 -3.43 0.77 -2.48
C VAL A 35 -4.83 0.79 -1.87
N LEU A 36 -5.14 1.87 -1.16
CA LEU A 36 -6.40 2.10 -0.45
C LEU A 36 -7.05 3.37 -0.99
N TYR A 37 -8.37 3.34 -1.14
CA TYR A 37 -9.15 4.52 -1.49
C TYR A 37 -10.63 4.39 -1.15
N LEU A 38 -11.27 5.52 -0.89
CA LEU A 38 -12.72 5.67 -0.81
C LEU A 38 -13.27 6.20 -2.15
N ASP A 39 -12.63 7.24 -2.67
CA ASP A 39 -12.84 7.80 -4.00
C ASP A 39 -11.62 7.51 -4.89
N SER A 40 -11.83 7.16 -6.16
CA SER A 40 -10.76 6.74 -7.09
C SER A 40 -9.68 7.79 -7.33
N ASP A 41 -10.00 9.07 -7.09
CA ASP A 41 -9.10 10.20 -7.30
C ASP A 41 -8.13 10.40 -6.12
N HIS A 42 -8.41 9.77 -4.97
CA HIS A 42 -7.65 9.92 -3.73
C HIS A 42 -7.08 8.58 -3.27
N ARG A 43 -6.17 8.02 -4.07
CA ARG A 43 -5.48 6.76 -3.79
C ARG A 43 -4.26 6.99 -2.92
N VAL A 44 -4.14 6.20 -1.85
CA VAL A 44 -2.98 6.17 -0.95
C VAL A 44 -2.38 4.78 -0.96
N SER A 45 -1.06 4.67 -0.94
CA SER A 45 -0.37 3.38 -1.01
C SER A 45 0.57 3.16 0.16
N THR A 46 0.71 1.91 0.58
CA THR A 46 1.76 1.49 1.51
C THR A 46 3.12 1.44 0.83
N ARG A 47 4.17 1.27 1.64
CA ARG A 47 5.47 0.79 1.14
C ARG A 47 5.32 -0.64 0.59
N SER A 48 6.20 -1.01 -0.35
CA SER A 48 6.34 -2.39 -0.79
C SER A 48 7.07 -3.24 0.23
N ASP A 49 6.67 -4.49 0.33
CA ASP A 49 7.34 -5.53 1.10
C ASP A 49 8.03 -6.50 0.13
N ASP A 50 9.19 -7.05 0.47
CA ASP A 50 9.95 -7.97 -0.39
C ASP A 50 9.68 -9.46 -0.08
N SER A 51 8.67 -9.77 0.75
CA SER A 51 8.31 -11.13 1.19
C SER A 51 7.01 -11.63 0.56
N ALA A 52 6.94 -12.95 0.35
CA ALA A 52 5.71 -13.66 -0.02
C ALA A 52 4.65 -13.70 1.10
N LYS A 53 5.01 -13.31 2.32
CA LYS A 53 4.13 -13.15 3.48
C LYS A 53 4.32 -11.74 4.06
N PRO A 54 3.82 -10.72 3.36
CA PRO A 54 4.14 -9.33 3.67
C PRO A 54 3.53 -8.88 5.00
N VAL A 55 4.25 -8.03 5.71
CA VAL A 55 3.84 -7.42 6.98
C VAL A 55 4.16 -5.94 6.93
N TRP A 56 3.15 -5.12 6.65
CA TRP A 56 3.33 -3.67 6.50
C TRP A 56 3.27 -2.93 7.83
N ASN A 57 2.30 -3.27 8.70
CA ASN A 57 1.96 -2.52 9.90
C ASN A 57 1.87 -1.00 9.67
N GLU A 58 1.34 -0.60 8.52
CA GLU A 58 1.28 0.79 8.10
C GLU A 58 -0.11 1.37 8.40
N ARG A 59 -0.14 2.53 9.07
CA ARG A 59 -1.38 3.23 9.42
C ARG A 59 -1.62 4.40 8.47
N ILE A 60 -2.75 4.36 7.78
CA ILE A 60 -3.19 5.34 6.79
C ILE A 60 -4.52 5.93 7.25
N THR A 61 -4.68 7.25 7.09
CA THR A 61 -5.93 7.96 7.38
C THR A 61 -6.55 8.44 6.07
N LEU A 62 -7.80 8.09 5.82
CA LEU A 62 -8.55 8.49 4.63
C LEU A 62 -9.72 9.40 5.04
N PRO A 63 -9.84 10.60 4.47
CA PRO A 63 -10.95 11.50 4.77
C PRO A 63 -12.27 10.92 4.26
N LEU A 64 -13.31 10.90 5.09
CA LEU A 64 -14.67 10.54 4.65
C LEU A 64 -15.33 11.76 4.03
N THR A 65 -15.60 11.68 2.73
CA THR A 65 -16.27 12.72 1.93
C THR A 65 -17.79 12.52 1.85
N ARG A 66 -18.26 11.32 2.22
CA ARG A 66 -19.67 10.89 2.15
C ARG A 66 -20.07 10.21 3.46
N SER A 67 -21.36 9.87 3.57
CA SER A 67 -21.87 9.12 4.71
C SER A 67 -21.15 7.76 4.86
N VAL A 68 -21.02 7.28 6.10
CA VAL A 68 -20.41 5.97 6.40
C VAL A 68 -21.20 4.84 5.73
N HIS A 69 -22.53 4.97 5.63
CA HIS A 69 -23.42 3.96 5.06
C HIS A 69 -23.23 3.76 3.55
N GLU A 70 -22.84 4.82 2.82
CA GLU A 70 -22.66 4.78 1.36
C GLU A 70 -21.19 4.55 0.97
N SER A 71 -20.27 4.70 1.92
CA SER A 71 -18.84 4.61 1.68
C SER A 71 -18.35 3.17 1.62
N VAL A 72 -17.48 2.89 0.65
CA VAL A 72 -16.82 1.59 0.46
C VAL A 72 -15.32 1.80 0.39
N LEU A 73 -14.60 1.16 1.31
CA LEU A 73 -13.14 1.08 1.23
C LEU A 73 -12.76 0.09 0.14
N ASN A 74 -12.06 0.56 -0.88
CA ASN A 74 -11.43 -0.28 -1.88
C ASN A 74 -9.98 -0.56 -1.47
N VAL A 75 -9.61 -1.83 -1.52
CA VAL A 75 -8.28 -2.33 -1.15
C VAL A 75 -7.75 -3.15 -2.30
N GLU A 76 -6.62 -2.74 -2.85
CA GLU A 76 -5.98 -3.39 -4.00
C GLU A 76 -4.53 -3.70 -3.67
N ILE A 77 -4.07 -4.89 -4.03
CA ILE A 77 -2.65 -5.28 -3.87
C ILE A 77 -2.02 -5.38 -5.25
N PHE A 78 -0.90 -4.69 -5.42
CA PHE A 78 -0.12 -4.66 -6.65
C PHE A 78 1.28 -5.20 -6.40
N HIS A 79 1.93 -5.66 -7.46
CA HIS A 79 3.37 -5.89 -7.45
C HIS A 79 4.13 -4.60 -7.78
N SER A 80 5.18 -4.29 -7.03
CA SER A 80 6.10 -3.18 -7.28
C SER A 80 7.04 -3.50 -8.44
N ASP A 81 6.53 -3.39 -9.67
CA ASP A 81 7.30 -3.40 -10.92
C ASP A 81 6.85 -2.23 -11.83
N ALA A 82 7.36 -2.19 -13.07
CA ALA A 82 6.99 -1.16 -14.04
C ALA A 82 5.53 -1.27 -14.53
N ALA A 83 5.00 -2.48 -14.67
CA ALA A 83 3.65 -2.74 -15.18
C ALA A 83 2.56 -2.66 -14.10
N LYS A 84 2.96 -2.71 -12.82
CA LYS A 84 2.15 -2.75 -11.61
C LYS A 84 0.99 -3.73 -11.74
N PRO A 85 1.24 -5.04 -11.97
CA PRO A 85 0.18 -6.00 -12.13
C PRO A 85 -0.62 -6.16 -10.83
N LEU A 86 -1.94 -6.20 -10.97
CA LEU A 86 -2.86 -6.44 -9.86
C LEU A 86 -2.74 -7.90 -9.38
N VAL A 87 -2.47 -8.07 -8.10
CA VAL A 87 -2.46 -9.38 -7.42
C VAL A 87 -3.89 -9.80 -7.07
N GLY A 88 -4.62 -8.89 -6.44
CA GLY A 88 -6.02 -9.06 -6.05
C GLY A 88 -6.59 -7.82 -5.38
N SER A 89 -7.90 -7.75 -5.28
CA SER A 89 -8.66 -6.62 -4.74
C SER A 89 -9.79 -7.09 -3.84
N VAL A 90 -10.18 -6.27 -2.87
CA VAL A 90 -11.38 -6.47 -2.05
C VAL A 90 -12.05 -5.14 -1.75
N ARG A 91 -13.38 -5.19 -1.61
CA ARG A 91 -14.21 -4.06 -1.21
C ARG A 91 -14.77 -4.30 0.17
N PHE A 92 -14.69 -3.29 1.03
CA PHE A 92 -15.20 -3.34 2.40
C PHE A 92 -16.20 -2.20 2.62
N PRO A 93 -17.51 -2.49 2.66
CA PRO A 93 -18.53 -1.50 3.00
C PRO A 93 -18.36 -0.98 4.43
N LEU A 94 -18.26 0.33 4.61
CA LEU A 94 -18.01 0.93 5.94
C LEU A 94 -19.21 0.84 6.88
N VAL A 95 -20.43 0.60 6.36
CA VAL A 95 -21.61 0.27 7.16
C VAL A 95 -21.39 -0.89 8.13
N ARG A 96 -20.43 -1.79 7.85
CA ARG A 96 -20.05 -2.89 8.76
C ARG A 96 -19.30 -2.43 10.02
N LEU A 97 -18.93 -1.15 10.08
CA LEU A 97 -18.34 -0.49 11.25
C LEU A 97 -19.38 0.30 12.04
N VAL A 98 -20.66 0.16 11.71
CA VAL A 98 -21.79 0.74 12.45
C VAL A 98 -22.56 -0.41 13.09
N ASP A 99 -22.90 -0.28 14.36
CA ASP A 99 -23.70 -1.27 15.08
C ASP A 99 -25.21 -1.12 14.79
N SER A 100 -26.03 -1.97 15.43
CA SER A 100 -27.48 -1.94 15.27
C SER A 100 -28.15 -0.68 15.84
N GLU A 101 -27.46 0.03 16.74
CA GLU A 101 -27.93 1.25 17.39
C GLU A 101 -27.51 2.51 16.60
N GLY A 102 -26.73 2.34 15.54
CA GLY A 102 -26.24 3.42 14.69
C GLY A 102 -24.93 4.04 15.18
N ALA A 103 -24.31 3.50 16.24
CA ALA A 103 -23.03 3.99 16.75
C ALA A 103 -21.85 3.36 16.00
N MET A 104 -20.74 4.10 15.93
CA MET A 104 -19.52 3.65 15.29
C MET A 104 -18.77 2.68 16.20
N VAL A 105 -18.41 1.51 15.66
CA VAL A 105 -17.59 0.53 16.36
C VAL A 105 -16.17 1.12 16.56
N PRO A 106 -15.62 1.12 17.79
CA PRO A 106 -14.34 1.78 18.07
C PRO A 106 -13.15 1.25 17.26
N GLU A 107 -13.09 -0.07 17.06
CA GLU A 107 -12.07 -0.72 16.25
C GLU A 107 -12.61 -2.07 15.73
N SER A 108 -12.33 -2.38 14.46
CA SER A 108 -12.64 -3.67 13.84
C SER A 108 -11.38 -4.27 13.23
N ILE A 109 -11.06 -5.51 13.59
CA ILE A 109 -9.99 -6.28 12.97
C ILE A 109 -10.61 -7.26 12.00
N SER A 110 -10.34 -7.08 10.71
CA SER A 110 -10.94 -7.88 9.64
C SER A 110 -9.88 -8.60 8.82
N SER A 111 -10.08 -9.90 8.59
CA SER A 111 -9.34 -10.67 7.59
C SER A 111 -10.20 -10.85 6.34
N LEU A 112 -9.85 -10.14 5.27
CA LEU A 112 -10.63 -10.05 4.05
C LEU A 112 -9.99 -10.91 2.95
N GLU A 113 -10.82 -11.57 2.16
CA GLU A 113 -10.39 -12.35 1.01
C GLU A 113 -10.17 -11.45 -0.21
N LEU A 114 -9.00 -11.60 -0.83
CA LEU A 114 -8.65 -10.86 -2.04
C LEU A 114 -9.11 -11.65 -3.26
N LEU A 115 -9.76 -10.97 -4.19
CA LEU A 115 -10.27 -11.58 -5.42
C LEU A 115 -9.57 -11.00 -6.65
N ARG A 116 -9.37 -11.83 -7.68
CA ARG A 116 -9.06 -11.35 -9.03
C ARG A 116 -10.34 -10.76 -9.67
N PRO A 117 -10.26 -9.92 -10.72
CA PRO A 117 -11.43 -9.58 -11.55
C PRO A 117 -12.23 -10.80 -12.05
N SER A 118 -11.60 -11.97 -12.15
CA SER A 118 -12.27 -13.24 -12.48
C SER A 118 -13.03 -13.89 -11.31
N GLY A 119 -13.06 -13.28 -10.12
CA GLY A 119 -13.65 -13.83 -8.90
C GLY A 119 -12.82 -14.91 -8.20
N ARG A 120 -11.65 -15.28 -8.73
CA ARG A 120 -10.82 -16.33 -8.10
C ARG A 120 -10.14 -15.77 -6.83
N PRO A 121 -10.09 -16.56 -5.74
CA PRO A 121 -9.37 -16.19 -4.52
C PRO A 121 -7.86 -16.04 -4.76
N GLN A 122 -7.28 -14.93 -4.30
CA GLN A 122 -5.88 -14.52 -4.50
C GLN A 122 -5.13 -14.30 -3.17
N GLY A 123 -5.68 -14.81 -2.07
CA GLY A 123 -5.10 -14.69 -0.73
C GLY A 123 -6.00 -13.92 0.22
N LYS A 124 -5.44 -13.54 1.38
CA LYS A 124 -6.16 -12.79 2.41
C LYS A 124 -5.32 -11.63 2.91
N ILE A 125 -5.95 -10.49 3.15
CA ILE A 125 -5.36 -9.32 3.82
C ILE A 125 -5.98 -9.16 5.21
N ARG A 126 -5.18 -8.70 6.18
CA ARG A 126 -5.62 -8.40 7.54
C ARG A 126 -5.50 -6.89 7.78
N LEU A 127 -6.61 -6.28 8.16
CA LEU A 127 -6.74 -4.84 8.39
C LEU A 127 -7.25 -4.58 9.81
N LYS A 128 -6.85 -3.45 10.40
CA LYS A 128 -7.57 -2.82 11.52
C LYS A 128 -8.23 -1.55 11.03
N LEU A 129 -9.49 -1.34 11.36
CA LEU A 129 -10.33 -0.26 10.86
C LEU A 129 -10.98 0.47 12.03
N ALA A 130 -10.95 1.79 12.02
CA ALA A 130 -11.64 2.63 12.99
C ALA A 130 -12.11 3.91 12.31
N ILE A 131 -13.31 4.40 12.67
CA ILE A 131 -13.79 5.71 12.25
C ILE A 131 -13.52 6.68 13.39
N LYS A 132 -13.01 7.87 13.07
CA LYS A 132 -12.71 8.91 14.06
C LYS A 132 -13.24 10.24 13.58
N GLU A 133 -13.66 11.07 14.53
CA GLU A 133 -13.87 12.49 14.26
C GLU A 133 -12.54 13.16 13.93
N ARG A 134 -12.54 13.93 12.85
CA ARG A 134 -11.42 14.79 12.50
C ARG A 134 -11.43 16.01 13.41
N PRO A 135 -10.35 16.29 14.15
CA PRO A 135 -10.26 17.49 14.96
C PRO A 135 -10.46 18.74 14.09
N ILE A 136 -11.40 19.61 14.49
CA ILE A 136 -11.56 20.91 13.84
C ILE A 136 -10.29 21.72 14.14
N PRO A 137 -9.60 22.26 13.13
CA PRO A 137 -8.45 23.14 13.37
C PRO A 137 -8.88 24.29 14.29
N PRO A 138 -8.07 24.67 15.29
CA PRO A 138 -8.39 25.83 16.11
C PRO A 138 -8.58 27.05 15.19
N PRO A 139 -9.55 27.94 15.50
CA PRO A 139 -9.77 29.13 14.69
C PRO A 139 -8.46 29.90 14.57
N GLN A 140 -8.03 30.14 13.33
CA GLN A 140 -6.87 30.99 13.06
C GLN A 140 -7.17 32.36 13.66
N ARG A 141 -6.47 32.73 14.74
CA ARG A 141 -6.55 34.10 15.27
C ARG A 141 -6.18 35.04 14.12
N PRO A 142 -6.90 36.15 13.92
CA PRO A 142 -6.50 37.12 12.92
C PRO A 142 -5.05 37.50 13.20
N GLN A 143 -4.15 37.18 12.27
CA GLN A 143 -2.79 37.68 12.32
C GLN A 143 -2.90 39.20 12.23
N SER A 144 -2.73 39.88 13.36
CA SER A 144 -2.51 41.32 13.38
C SER A 144 -1.34 41.60 12.45
N GLN A 145 -1.64 42.40 11.42
CA GLN A 145 -0.72 42.87 10.40
C GLN A 145 0.61 43.36 11.02
N PRO A 146 1.73 43.29 10.30
CA PRO A 146 3.01 43.80 10.80
C PRO A 146 2.81 45.28 11.13
N ARG A 147 3.03 45.66 12.39
CA ARG A 147 3.11 47.07 12.71
C ARG A 147 4.39 47.61 12.08
N ASP A 148 4.22 48.45 11.08
CA ASP A 148 5.20 49.45 10.66
C ASP A 148 5.54 50.32 11.87
N TYR A 149 6.58 49.96 12.62
CA TYR A 149 7.18 50.82 13.64
C TYR A 149 8.53 51.33 13.13
N TYR A 150 8.45 52.58 12.66
CA TYR A 150 9.43 53.65 12.78
C TYR A 150 10.88 53.28 13.14
N SER A 151 11.75 53.68 12.20
CA SER A 151 13.14 54.08 12.39
C SER A 151 13.48 54.58 13.79
N ALA A 152 14.47 53.97 14.43
CA ALA A 152 15.13 54.50 15.63
C ALA A 152 16.55 54.98 15.24
N PRO A 153 17.00 56.15 15.74
CA PRO A 153 18.27 56.75 15.36
C PRO A 153 19.46 56.01 15.98
N GLN A 154 20.60 56.09 15.29
CA GLN A 154 21.89 55.56 15.73
C GLN A 154 22.35 56.19 17.05
N GLY A 155 22.84 55.34 17.96
CA GLY A 155 23.39 55.76 19.26
C GLY A 155 24.25 54.67 19.89
N ASN A 156 25.52 54.65 19.49
CA ASN A 156 26.74 54.19 20.17
C ASN A 156 26.75 53.01 21.16
N HIS A 157 27.50 51.98 20.74
CA HIS A 157 28.71 51.41 21.36
C HIS A 157 28.73 51.00 22.85
N TYR A 158 29.37 49.84 23.05
CA TYR A 158 29.75 49.15 24.31
C TYR A 158 28.68 48.23 24.91
N TYR A 159 28.64 46.98 24.42
CA TYR A 159 28.94 45.78 25.21
C TYR A 159 28.85 44.56 24.26
N SER A 160 30.00 44.05 23.82
CA SER A 160 30.09 42.79 23.07
C SER A 160 30.43 41.68 24.05
N PRO A 161 29.61 40.63 24.23
CA PRO A 161 30.03 39.44 24.95
C PRO A 161 30.96 38.62 24.04
N SER A 162 32.20 38.42 24.48
CA SER A 162 33.22 37.63 23.78
C SER A 162 32.74 36.19 23.52
N PRO A 163 33.12 35.58 22.38
CA PRO A 163 32.86 34.16 22.12
C PRO A 163 33.69 33.26 23.06
N PRO A 164 33.20 32.05 23.40
CA PRO A 164 33.93 31.10 24.22
C PRO A 164 35.18 30.55 23.51
N PRO A 165 36.25 30.19 24.26
CA PRO A 165 37.48 29.67 23.68
C PRO A 165 37.31 28.26 23.09
N PRO A 166 38.11 27.89 22.08
CA PRO A 166 38.10 26.56 21.47
C PRO A 166 38.70 25.47 22.39
N PRO A 167 38.31 24.20 22.20
CA PRO A 167 38.85 23.08 22.96
C PRO A 167 40.33 22.80 22.64
N PRO A 168 41.10 22.21 23.57
CA PRO A 168 42.51 21.91 23.37
C PRO A 168 42.75 20.77 22.37
N PRO A 169 43.86 20.79 21.61
CA PRO A 169 44.20 19.74 20.65
C PRO A 169 44.60 18.42 21.33
N ALA A 170 44.20 17.30 20.72
CA ALA A 170 44.54 15.96 21.17
C ALA A 170 46.06 15.68 20.99
N PRO A 171 46.70 14.92 21.90
CA PRO A 171 48.11 14.56 21.78
C PRO A 171 48.34 13.58 20.63
N ILE A 172 49.37 13.91 19.85
CA ILE A 172 49.87 13.16 18.69
C ILE A 172 50.66 11.96 19.23
N THR A 173 50.12 10.76 19.12
CA THR A 173 50.89 9.53 19.31
C THR A 173 51.50 9.08 17.98
N SER A 174 52.80 8.85 18.05
CA SER A 174 53.74 8.49 16.99
C SER A 174 53.34 7.24 16.18
N PRO A 175 53.84 7.09 14.94
CA PRO A 175 53.52 5.97 14.07
C PRO A 175 54.29 4.70 14.47
N SER A 176 53.60 3.57 14.46
CA SER A 176 54.22 2.23 14.54
C SER A 176 53.87 1.39 13.31
N PRO A 177 54.75 0.45 12.94
CA PRO A 177 55.11 0.19 11.55
C PRO A 177 54.24 -0.86 10.85
N HIS A 178 54.24 -0.75 9.52
CA HIS A 178 54.13 -1.80 8.52
C HIS A 178 53.65 -3.19 9.01
N ARG A 179 52.46 -3.59 8.55
CA ARG A 179 52.20 -4.99 8.21
C ARG A 179 52.04 -5.12 6.71
N ASP A 180 53.12 -5.58 6.08
CA ASP A 180 53.09 -6.25 4.80
C ASP A 180 52.16 -7.46 4.89
N TYR A 181 51.10 -7.46 4.09
CA TYR A 181 50.45 -8.69 3.64
C TYR A 181 50.73 -8.84 2.15
N ARG A 182 51.99 -9.16 1.87
CA ARG A 182 52.33 -9.90 0.66
C ARG A 182 51.92 -11.35 0.90
N GLU A 183 51.35 -11.95 -0.14
CA GLU A 183 51.36 -13.40 -0.37
C GLU A 183 50.44 -14.25 0.53
N PHE A 184 49.28 -14.65 -0.02
CA PHE A 184 49.01 -16.07 -0.24
C PHE A 184 47.92 -16.23 -1.30
N SER A 185 48.38 -16.69 -2.46
CA SER A 185 47.57 -17.30 -3.50
C SER A 185 47.06 -18.66 -3.01
N PRO A 186 45.84 -19.05 -3.42
CA PRO A 186 45.67 -20.41 -3.89
C PRO A 186 45.10 -20.43 -5.33
N SER A 187 45.96 -20.91 -6.24
CA SER A 187 45.74 -21.77 -7.42
C SER A 187 44.34 -22.38 -7.67
N PRO A 188 44.11 -23.07 -8.79
CA PRO A 188 44.52 -22.81 -10.18
C PRO A 188 43.32 -22.96 -11.17
N SER A 189 43.53 -22.50 -12.41
CA SER A 189 43.01 -23.05 -13.67
C SER A 189 41.54 -23.46 -13.81
N ARG A 190 40.84 -22.86 -14.78
CA ARG A 190 39.99 -23.58 -15.78
C ARG A 190 39.59 -22.64 -16.94
N PRO A 191 39.25 -23.20 -18.12
CA PRO A 191 39.76 -22.72 -19.40
C PRO A 191 38.74 -21.88 -20.18
N LEU A 192 39.28 -21.21 -21.20
CA LEU A 192 38.55 -20.56 -22.28
C LEU A 192 37.80 -21.57 -23.18
N LEU A 193 36.75 -21.03 -23.80
CA LEU A 193 36.04 -21.48 -25.01
C LEU A 193 35.07 -22.67 -24.82
N ILE A 194 33.78 -22.37 -25.02
CA ILE A 194 33.03 -22.95 -26.15
C ILE A 194 31.96 -21.96 -26.61
N ARG A 195 32.05 -21.68 -27.90
CA ARG A 195 31.19 -20.88 -28.75
C ARG A 195 29.93 -21.70 -29.00
N SER A 196 28.75 -21.21 -28.62
CA SER A 196 27.48 -21.88 -28.93
C SER A 196 27.16 -21.68 -30.42
N PRO A 197 26.83 -22.75 -31.18
CA PRO A 197 26.30 -22.60 -32.51
C PRO A 197 24.83 -22.16 -32.47
N ILE A 198 24.50 -21.29 -33.41
CA ILE A 198 23.15 -20.90 -33.85
C ILE A 198 22.41 -22.17 -34.28
N THR A 199 21.23 -22.42 -33.69
CA THR A 199 20.24 -23.34 -34.24
C THR A 199 18.89 -22.64 -34.31
N THR A 200 18.61 -22.15 -35.51
CA THR A 200 17.35 -22.25 -36.27
C THR A 200 16.04 -22.38 -35.49
N ILE A 201 15.26 -21.31 -35.57
CA ILE A 201 13.80 -21.28 -35.40
C ILE A 201 13.17 -22.00 -36.60
N PRO A 202 12.22 -22.93 -36.39
CA PRO A 202 11.13 -23.11 -37.33
C PRO A 202 9.83 -22.52 -36.77
N ASP A 203 9.33 -21.54 -37.51
CA ASP A 203 7.92 -21.16 -37.53
C ASP A 203 7.05 -22.39 -37.77
N SER A 204 6.04 -22.61 -36.93
CA SER A 204 4.85 -23.39 -37.28
C SER A 204 3.69 -23.03 -36.37
N ILE A 205 2.97 -22.01 -36.83
CA ILE A 205 1.52 -21.87 -36.65
C ILE A 205 0.86 -23.15 -37.18
N THR A 206 0.10 -23.89 -36.36
CA THR A 206 -1.12 -24.60 -36.80
C THR A 206 -2.01 -24.96 -35.61
N LEU A 207 -3.29 -24.66 -35.80
CA LEU A 207 -4.49 -24.94 -35.00
C LEU A 207 -4.52 -26.32 -34.31
N LEU A 208 -5.08 -26.35 -33.10
CA LEU A 208 -5.98 -27.44 -32.71
C LEU A 208 -7.16 -26.93 -31.87
N LEU A 209 -8.22 -26.51 -32.56
CA LEU A 209 -9.58 -26.47 -32.00
C LEU A 209 -10.03 -27.90 -31.71
N ARG A 210 -10.00 -28.31 -30.43
CA ARG A 210 -10.77 -29.48 -29.99
C ARG A 210 -12.17 -29.03 -29.58
N ARG A 211 -13.10 -29.32 -30.49
CA ARG A 211 -14.53 -29.48 -30.23
C ARG A 211 -14.74 -30.36 -28.99
N VAL A 212 -15.42 -29.84 -27.98
CA VAL A 212 -16.24 -30.65 -27.08
C VAL A 212 -17.68 -30.39 -27.48
N ARG A 213 -18.25 -31.34 -28.23
CA ARG A 213 -19.69 -31.52 -28.34
C ARG A 213 -20.13 -32.19 -27.04
N CYS A 214 -20.78 -31.45 -26.15
CA CYS A 214 -21.69 -32.03 -25.18
C CYS A 214 -23.12 -31.77 -25.65
N THR A 215 -23.91 -32.80 -25.47
CA THR A 215 -25.21 -33.12 -26.03
C THR A 215 -26.32 -32.17 -25.62
N ILE A 216 -27.23 -32.00 -26.57
CA ILE A 216 -28.54 -31.36 -26.51
C ILE A 216 -29.37 -31.95 -25.36
N GLY A 217 -29.86 -31.08 -24.46
CA GLY A 217 -31.04 -31.32 -23.64
C GLY A 217 -32.11 -30.29 -24.02
N PRO A 218 -33.40 -30.67 -24.17
CA PRO A 218 -34.43 -29.75 -24.64
C PRO A 218 -34.86 -28.73 -23.56
N PRO A 219 -35.38 -27.57 -23.98
CA PRO A 219 -35.76 -26.47 -23.09
C PRO A 219 -37.11 -26.74 -22.41
N ILE A 220 -37.17 -26.54 -21.10
CA ILE A 220 -38.44 -26.47 -20.36
C ILE A 220 -38.97 -25.04 -20.50
N THR A 221 -40.01 -24.89 -21.31
CA THR A 221 -40.79 -23.66 -21.46
C THR A 221 -41.60 -23.38 -20.20
N ALA A 222 -41.45 -22.18 -19.65
CA ALA A 222 -42.35 -21.60 -18.68
C ALA A 222 -43.59 -21.03 -19.39
N SER A 223 -44.79 -21.48 -19.01
CA SER A 223 -46.02 -20.72 -19.20
C SER A 223 -47.04 -21.08 -18.11
N HIS A 224 -47.60 -20.02 -17.54
CA HIS A 224 -48.68 -19.94 -16.56
C HIS A 224 -49.88 -20.87 -16.80
N LEU A 225 -50.49 -21.43 -15.73
CA LEU A 225 -51.81 -20.99 -15.24
C LEU A 225 -52.19 -21.60 -13.87
N LEU A 226 -52.58 -20.70 -12.97
CA LEU A 226 -53.58 -20.74 -11.89
C LEU A 226 -54.23 -22.04 -11.35
N GLN A 227 -54.44 -21.96 -10.03
CA GLN A 227 -55.62 -22.34 -9.22
C GLN A 227 -55.65 -23.69 -8.49
N SER A 228 -55.58 -23.55 -7.16
CA SER A 228 -56.43 -24.11 -6.09
C SER A 228 -56.96 -25.55 -6.20
N ILE A 229 -56.79 -26.33 -5.13
CA ILE A 229 -57.85 -26.90 -4.25
C ILE A 229 -57.23 -27.95 -3.29
N PHE A 230 -57.60 -27.85 -2.00
CA PHE A 230 -57.72 -28.86 -0.92
C PHE A 230 -57.05 -30.23 -1.13
N LEU A 231 -56.22 -30.76 -0.21
CA LEU A 231 -56.39 -30.99 1.24
C LEU A 231 -55.01 -31.13 1.91
#